data_AF-A0A2E8QRZ7-F1
#
_entry.id   AF-A0A2E8QRZ7-F1
#
_cell.length_a   1.000
_cell.length_b   1.000
_cell.length_c   1.000
_cell.angle_alpha   90.00
_cell.angle_beta   90.00
_cell.angle_gamma   90.00
#
_symmetry.space_group_name_H-M   'P 1'
#
loop_
_entity.id
_entity.type
_entity.pdbx_description
1 polymer ?
#
loop_
_entity_poly.entity_id
_entity_poly.type
_entity_poly.pdbx_seq_one_letter_code
_entity_poly.pdbx_strand_id
1 'polypeptide(L)'
;MNQTSGQRYQYVRAVLALVGVSAVFLSATACDDNPFAFNWDDVPDTVLLYSMARPELGLVSAYAFFDGVELEVEVPGATGQWDIAIDTRGGQIVMLPPPVLGIYTDAEIATFENTLLADVTEAPSDSLEYVSDQPVPVEFGNVYVIKTNRSPGSFGRSCRYHAKLEAVDIDPVGGTFVFRHVTNPVCNDRDLVPPN
;
A
#
# COMPACT_ATOMS: atom_id res chain seq x y z
N MET A 1 -32.87 -62.60 59.43
CA MET A 1 -33.92 -63.24 58.61
C MET A 1 -35.26 -63.09 59.31
N ASN A 2 -36.08 -62.13 58.86
CA ASN A 2 -37.52 -62.29 58.65
C ASN A 2 -38.09 -61.01 58.03
N GLN A 3 -38.55 -61.16 56.79
CA GLN A 3 -39.46 -60.28 56.05
C GLN A 3 -40.77 -60.14 56.87
N THR A 4 -41.67 -59.16 56.75
CA THR A 4 -42.25 -58.45 55.60
C THR A 4 -43.31 -57.50 56.20
N SER A 5 -43.52 -56.31 55.64
CA SER A 5 -44.86 -55.84 55.22
C SER A 5 -44.80 -54.36 54.82
N GLY A 6 -45.10 -54.11 53.55
CA GLY A 6 -45.15 -52.77 52.98
C GLY A 6 -46.54 -52.13 52.99
N GLN A 7 -46.51 -50.89 52.50
CA GLN A 7 -47.56 -50.08 51.89
C GLN A 7 -48.72 -49.53 52.73
N ARG A 8 -48.79 -48.18 52.76
CA ARG A 8 -49.96 -47.38 52.35
C ARG A 8 -49.49 -45.94 52.08
N TYR A 9 -49.41 -45.56 50.81
CA TYR A 9 -50.37 -44.66 50.15
C TYR A 9 -50.39 -43.24 50.72
N GLN A 10 -49.77 -42.29 50.02
CA GLN A 10 -50.30 -40.94 49.89
C GLN A 10 -49.85 -40.32 48.56
N TYR A 11 -50.76 -40.38 47.60
CA TYR A 11 -50.71 -39.65 46.34
C TYR A 11 -51.03 -38.17 46.61
N VAL A 12 -50.13 -37.26 46.26
CA VAL A 12 -50.47 -35.86 45.98
C VAL A 12 -49.67 -35.39 44.75
N ARG A 13 -50.38 -35.34 43.62
CA ARG A 13 -50.41 -34.29 42.56
C ARG A 13 -49.10 -33.53 42.28
N ALA A 14 -48.51 -33.64 41.08
CA ALA A 14 -48.73 -32.73 39.91
C ALA A 14 -48.25 -31.28 40.22
N VAL A 15 -47.34 -30.61 39.51
CA VAL A 15 -47.19 -30.36 38.07
C VAL A 15 -45.98 -29.42 37.84
N LEU A 16 -45.32 -29.58 36.69
CA LEU A 16 -44.48 -28.67 35.89
C LEU A 16 -43.53 -27.59 36.49
N ALA A 17 -42.30 -27.66 35.95
CA ALA A 17 -41.53 -26.60 35.30
C ALA A 17 -40.99 -25.41 36.11
N LEU A 18 -39.66 -25.34 36.15
CA LEU A 18 -38.97 -24.07 35.92
C LEU A 18 -37.58 -24.33 35.31
N VAL A 19 -37.48 -24.01 34.02
CA VAL A 19 -36.23 -23.92 33.26
C VAL A 19 -35.44 -22.75 33.86
N GLY A 20 -34.35 -23.07 34.56
CA GLY A 20 -33.41 -22.07 35.07
C GLY A 20 -32.61 -21.47 33.93
N VAL A 21 -33.01 -20.27 33.51
CA VAL A 21 -32.32 -19.42 32.54
C VAL A 21 -30.90 -19.12 33.06
N SER A 22 -29.90 -19.75 32.45
CA SER A 22 -28.49 -19.36 32.61
C SER A 22 -28.21 -18.20 31.67
N ALA A 23 -28.44 -16.97 32.15
CA ALA A 23 -27.98 -15.76 31.48
C ALA A 23 -26.48 -15.61 31.74
N VAL A 24 -25.67 -16.23 30.89
CA VAL A 24 -24.22 -15.96 30.80
C VAL A 24 -24.07 -14.55 30.26
N PHE A 25 -23.64 -13.63 31.12
CA PHE A 25 -23.16 -12.31 30.74
C PHE A 25 -21.90 -12.47 29.87
N LEU A 26 -22.08 -12.54 28.55
CA LEU A 26 -21.03 -12.28 27.59
C LEU A 26 -20.82 -10.77 27.52
N SER A 27 -19.99 -10.24 28.43
CA SER A 27 -19.30 -8.97 28.22
C SER A 27 -18.31 -9.17 27.08
N ALA A 28 -18.82 -9.04 25.84
CA ALA A 28 -17.99 -8.84 24.68
C ALA A 28 -17.32 -7.48 24.84
N THR A 29 -16.06 -7.48 25.25
CA THR A 29 -15.13 -6.41 24.89
C THR A 29 -14.92 -6.53 23.38
N ALA A 30 -15.87 -6.05 22.60
CA ALA A 30 -15.59 -5.67 21.23
C ALA A 30 -14.71 -4.42 21.35
N CYS A 31 -13.40 -4.65 21.45
CA CYS A 31 -12.45 -3.65 21.00
C CYS A 31 -12.83 -3.30 19.55
N ASP A 32 -12.61 -2.04 19.22
CA ASP A 32 -13.06 -1.34 18.02
C ASP A 32 -12.41 -1.87 16.73
N ASP A 33 -12.54 -3.18 16.48
CA ASP A 33 -12.04 -3.86 15.30
C ASP A 33 -12.97 -3.46 14.15
N ASN A 34 -12.62 -2.38 13.45
CA ASN A 34 -13.31 -1.98 12.23
C ASN A 34 -13.16 -3.10 11.18
N PRO A 35 -14.21 -3.88 10.88
CA PRO A 35 -14.12 -5.02 9.97
C PRO A 35 -13.93 -4.60 8.51
N PHE A 36 -13.88 -3.29 8.24
CA PHE A 36 -13.62 -2.68 6.95
C PHE A 36 -12.25 -1.98 6.88
N ALA A 37 -11.44 -2.04 7.95
CA ALA A 37 -10.07 -1.56 7.90
C ALA A 37 -9.24 -2.45 6.96
N PHE A 38 -8.53 -1.84 6.01
CA PHE A 38 -7.55 -2.54 5.20
C PHE A 38 -6.28 -2.68 6.05
N ASN A 39 -6.02 -3.88 6.53
CA ASN A 39 -4.76 -4.18 7.20
C ASN A 39 -3.66 -4.36 6.14
N TRP A 40 -2.63 -3.54 6.23
CA TRP A 40 -1.43 -3.61 5.40
C TRP A 40 -0.20 -3.36 6.27
N ASP A 41 0.99 -3.72 5.81
CA ASP A 41 2.24 -3.52 6.53
C ASP A 41 3.18 -2.59 5.76
N ASP A 42 4.07 -1.91 6.47
CA ASP A 42 5.06 -0.99 5.89
C ASP A 42 6.39 -1.68 5.58
N VAL A 43 6.38 -3.00 5.30
CA VAL A 43 7.60 -3.72 4.94
C VAL A 43 8.10 -3.21 3.59
N PRO A 44 9.29 -2.58 3.51
CA PRO A 44 9.73 -1.99 2.25
C PRO A 44 10.20 -3.04 1.26
N ASP A 45 9.70 -2.96 0.03
CA ASP A 45 10.20 -3.71 -1.11
C ASP A 45 11.41 -3.01 -1.73
N THR A 46 12.33 -3.76 -2.32
CA THR A 46 13.53 -3.22 -2.99
C THR A 46 13.48 -3.52 -4.48
N VAL A 47 13.68 -2.48 -5.30
CA VAL A 47 13.56 -2.53 -6.76
C VAL A 47 14.83 -1.99 -7.40
N LEU A 48 15.26 -2.62 -8.49
CA LEU A 48 16.35 -2.17 -9.35
C LEU A 48 15.79 -1.76 -10.71
N LEU A 49 16.04 -0.52 -11.12
CA LEU A 49 15.71 -0.01 -12.44
C LEU A 49 16.97 0.42 -13.18
N TYR A 50 16.92 0.29 -14.50
CA TYR A 50 17.95 0.73 -15.42
C TYR A 50 17.54 2.04 -16.10
N SER A 51 18.51 2.90 -16.35
CA SER A 51 18.34 4.14 -17.08
C SER A 51 18.00 3.87 -18.54
N MET A 52 16.97 4.54 -19.07
CA MET A 52 16.61 4.50 -20.49
C MET A 52 17.70 5.03 -21.43
N ALA A 53 18.64 5.86 -20.95
CA ALA A 53 19.81 6.29 -21.73
C ALA A 53 20.79 5.14 -22.07
N ARG A 54 20.62 3.96 -21.48
CA ARG A 54 21.46 2.80 -21.76
C ARG A 54 21.20 2.26 -23.18
N PRO A 55 22.24 1.78 -23.88
CA PRO A 55 22.09 1.28 -25.25
C PRO A 55 21.48 -0.13 -25.33
N GLU A 56 21.45 -0.88 -24.23
CA GLU A 56 20.87 -2.23 -24.21
C GLU A 56 19.34 -2.17 -24.28
N LEU A 57 18.74 -3.09 -25.06
CA LEU A 57 17.29 -3.26 -25.16
C LEU A 57 16.79 -4.27 -24.13
N GLY A 58 15.52 -4.16 -23.75
CA GLY A 58 14.84 -5.06 -22.83
C GLY A 58 15.25 -4.85 -21.38
N LEU A 59 15.65 -3.63 -21.02
CA LEU A 59 15.97 -3.30 -19.63
C LEU A 59 14.74 -2.76 -18.93
N VAL A 60 14.46 -3.29 -17.75
CA VAL A 60 13.43 -2.78 -16.86
C VAL A 60 13.82 -1.36 -16.43
N SER A 61 13.08 -0.37 -16.90
CA SER A 61 13.41 1.04 -16.68
C SER A 61 12.27 1.83 -16.04
N ALA A 62 11.12 1.20 -15.79
CA ALA A 62 9.96 1.84 -15.20
C ALA A 62 9.29 0.96 -14.15
N TYR A 63 8.49 1.60 -13.29
CA TYR A 63 7.78 0.93 -12.20
C TYR A 63 6.36 1.48 -12.01
N ALA A 64 5.43 0.59 -11.71
CA ALA A 64 4.05 0.88 -11.36
C ALA A 64 3.82 0.54 -9.88
N PHE A 65 3.61 1.54 -9.03
CA PHE A 65 3.64 1.35 -7.57
C PHE A 65 2.42 0.64 -7.03
N PHE A 66 1.25 0.87 -7.64
CA PHE A 66 0.02 0.22 -7.20
C PHE A 66 0.03 -1.28 -7.52
N ASP A 67 0.40 -1.64 -8.74
CA ASP A 67 0.41 -3.04 -9.18
C ASP A 67 1.68 -3.79 -8.72
N GLY A 68 2.71 -3.05 -8.28
CA GLY A 68 4.00 -3.61 -7.87
C GLY A 68 4.80 -4.19 -9.04
N VAL A 69 4.67 -3.59 -10.23
CA VAL A 69 5.18 -4.17 -11.49
C VAL A 69 6.36 -3.36 -12.03
N GLU A 70 7.40 -4.09 -12.40
CA GLU A 70 8.57 -3.66 -13.18
C GLU A 70 8.27 -3.72 -14.69
N LEU A 71 8.55 -2.64 -15.43
CA LEU A 71 8.25 -2.53 -16.86
C LEU A 71 9.45 -2.10 -17.72
N GLU A 72 9.53 -2.72 -18.91
CA GLU A 72 10.31 -2.26 -20.06
C GLU A 72 9.49 -1.22 -20.84
N VAL A 73 10.00 -0.01 -21.01
CA VAL A 73 9.22 1.11 -21.58
C VAL A 73 8.97 1.00 -23.08
N GLU A 74 9.82 0.25 -23.79
CA GLU A 74 9.76 0.04 -25.23
C GLU A 74 8.78 -1.08 -25.65
N VAL A 75 8.29 -1.86 -24.69
CA VAL A 75 7.38 -2.98 -24.96
C VAL A 75 5.98 -2.44 -25.29
N PRO A 76 5.33 -2.96 -26.35
CA PRO A 76 3.96 -2.59 -26.69
C PRO A 76 3.01 -2.76 -25.50
N GLY A 77 2.26 -1.71 -25.18
CA GLY A 77 1.29 -1.72 -24.07
C GLY A 77 1.84 -1.22 -22.73
N ALA A 78 3.16 -0.98 -22.59
CA ALA A 78 3.73 -0.42 -21.36
C ALA A 78 3.42 1.08 -21.18
N THR A 79 3.18 1.81 -22.27
CA THR A 79 2.93 3.26 -22.25
C THR A 79 1.78 3.64 -21.32
N GLY A 80 2.09 4.47 -20.31
CA GLY A 80 1.11 4.98 -19.36
C GLY A 80 0.62 3.97 -18.32
N GLN A 81 1.24 2.79 -18.25
CA GLN A 81 0.98 1.77 -17.22
C GLN A 81 1.92 1.89 -16.01
N TRP A 82 2.92 2.75 -16.06
CA TRP A 82 3.90 2.99 -15.01
C TRP A 82 3.79 4.43 -14.47
N ASP A 83 4.27 4.63 -13.26
CA ASP A 83 4.22 5.92 -12.55
C ASP A 83 5.54 6.68 -12.65
N ILE A 84 6.67 5.96 -12.71
CA ILE A 84 7.99 6.54 -12.94
C ILE A 84 8.80 5.69 -13.93
N ALA A 85 9.68 6.36 -14.68
CA ALA A 85 10.79 5.74 -15.41
C ALA A 85 12.12 6.36 -14.97
N ILE A 86 13.23 5.64 -15.15
CA ILE A 86 14.57 6.11 -14.79
C ILE A 86 15.35 6.50 -16.04
N ASP A 87 16.08 7.60 -15.94
CA ASP A 87 16.97 8.09 -17.00
C ASP A 87 18.23 8.69 -16.38
N THR A 88 19.26 8.88 -17.21
CA THR A 88 20.51 9.54 -16.82
C THR A 88 20.63 10.86 -17.57
N ARG A 89 20.55 11.98 -16.85
CA ARG A 89 20.62 13.33 -17.44
C ARG A 89 21.65 14.16 -16.71
N GLY A 90 22.54 14.82 -17.45
CA GLY A 90 23.56 15.69 -16.86
C GLY A 90 24.51 14.96 -15.89
N GLY A 91 24.68 13.64 -16.03
CA GLY A 91 25.49 12.83 -15.11
C GLY A 91 24.79 12.45 -13.80
N GLN A 92 23.47 12.63 -13.71
CA GLN A 92 22.65 12.26 -12.56
C GLN A 92 21.56 11.28 -12.97
N ILE A 93 21.18 10.38 -12.06
CA ILE A 93 19.95 9.61 -12.17
C ILE A 93 18.77 10.53 -11.89
N VAL A 94 17.75 10.46 -12.75
CA VAL A 94 16.50 11.20 -12.61
C VAL A 94 15.33 10.25 -12.70
N MET A 95 14.29 10.50 -11.89
CA MET A 95 12.97 9.93 -12.07
C MET A 95 12.19 10.79 -13.05
N LEU A 96 11.55 10.13 -14.00
CA LEU A 96 10.72 10.75 -15.02
C LEU A 96 9.27 10.31 -14.82
N PRO A 97 8.39 11.23 -14.40
CA PRO A 97 6.96 11.04 -14.57
C PRO A 97 6.61 10.86 -16.05
N PRO A 98 5.59 10.06 -16.41
CA PRO A 98 5.18 9.85 -17.79
C PRO A 98 4.95 11.15 -18.61
N PRO A 99 4.38 12.25 -18.05
CA PRO A 99 4.19 13.47 -18.81
C PRO A 99 5.47 14.12 -19.33
N VAL A 100 6.63 13.88 -18.69
CA VAL A 100 7.95 14.33 -19.20
C VAL A 100 8.26 13.71 -20.57
N LEU A 101 7.73 12.52 -20.85
CA LEU A 101 7.86 11.83 -22.13
C LEU A 101 6.68 12.10 -23.08
N GLY A 102 5.81 13.05 -22.75
CA GLY A 102 4.60 13.37 -23.52
C GLY A 102 3.47 12.34 -23.35
N ILE A 103 3.53 11.50 -22.31
CA ILE A 103 2.49 10.50 -22.02
C ILE A 103 1.47 11.12 -21.07
N TYR A 104 0.21 11.17 -21.49
CA TYR A 104 -0.87 11.72 -20.66
C TYR A 104 -1.22 10.75 -19.53
N THR A 105 -0.77 11.08 -18.33
CA THR A 105 -1.14 10.42 -17.08
C THR A 105 -1.25 11.48 -16.00
N ASP A 106 -1.77 11.09 -14.84
CA ASP A 106 -1.78 11.96 -13.68
C ASP A 106 -0.78 11.51 -12.60
N ALA A 107 0.29 10.79 -12.97
CA ALA A 107 1.33 10.38 -12.03
C ALA A 107 2.24 11.58 -11.69
N GLU A 108 2.54 11.76 -10.41
CA GLU A 108 3.26 12.93 -9.90
C GLU A 108 4.21 12.54 -8.76
N ILE A 109 5.27 13.34 -8.55
CA ILE A 109 6.31 13.10 -7.56
C ILE A 109 6.45 14.31 -6.65
N ALA A 110 6.42 14.12 -5.34
CA ALA A 110 6.84 15.11 -4.35
C ALA A 110 8.17 14.69 -3.71
N THR A 111 9.00 15.67 -3.32
CA THR A 111 10.33 15.41 -2.74
C THR A 111 10.39 15.96 -1.32
N PHE A 112 10.82 15.12 -0.38
CA PHE A 112 11.11 15.47 1.00
C PHE A 112 12.61 15.41 1.20
N GLU A 113 13.23 16.59 1.28
CA GLU A 113 14.68 16.70 1.40
C GLU A 113 15.16 16.33 2.81
N ASN A 114 16.32 15.68 2.91
CA ASN A 114 17.01 15.38 4.18
C ASN A 114 16.11 14.73 5.24
N THR A 115 15.26 13.81 4.82
CA THR A 115 14.22 13.17 5.64
C THR A 115 14.38 11.65 5.59
N LEU A 116 14.08 10.96 6.69
CA LEU A 116 14.09 9.50 6.72
C LEU A 116 12.77 8.94 6.20
N LEU A 117 12.80 7.78 5.53
CA LEU A 117 11.59 7.11 5.03
C LEU A 117 10.52 6.88 6.11
N ALA A 118 10.95 6.62 7.36
CA ALA A 118 10.05 6.42 8.50
C ALA A 118 9.32 7.70 8.93
N ASP A 119 9.92 8.88 8.71
CA ASP A 119 9.38 10.17 9.16
C ASP A 119 8.32 10.71 8.17
N VAL A 120 8.31 10.23 6.93
CA VAL A 120 7.27 10.57 5.95
C VAL A 120 6.05 9.67 6.17
N THR A 121 5.11 10.16 6.97
CA THR A 121 3.92 9.39 7.37
C THR A 121 2.67 9.69 6.55
N GLU A 122 2.64 10.78 5.80
CA GLU A 122 1.48 11.19 4.98
C GLU A 122 1.98 11.88 3.70
N ALA A 123 1.38 11.54 2.56
CA ALA A 123 1.65 12.16 1.27
C ALA A 123 1.13 13.61 1.26
N PRO A 124 1.71 14.59 0.55
CA PRO A 124 1.21 15.97 0.54
C PRO A 124 -0.25 16.12 0.11
N SER A 125 -0.96 17.10 0.69
CA SER A 125 -2.35 17.43 0.31
C SER A 125 -2.41 18.48 -0.79
N ASP A 126 -1.44 19.40 -0.80
CA ASP A 126 -1.33 20.44 -1.80
C ASP A 126 -0.73 19.86 -3.09
N SER A 127 -1.47 19.98 -4.19
CA SER A 127 -0.98 19.56 -5.51
C SER A 127 0.25 20.35 -5.97
N LEU A 128 0.47 21.56 -5.44
CA LEU A 128 1.63 22.38 -5.79
C LEU A 128 2.96 21.81 -5.26
N GLU A 129 2.91 20.87 -4.31
CA GLU A 129 4.10 20.16 -3.81
C GLU A 129 4.54 19.04 -4.76
N TYR A 130 3.72 18.70 -5.76
CA TYR A 130 4.01 17.64 -6.72
C TYR A 130 4.53 18.20 -8.04
N VAL A 131 5.42 17.43 -8.66
CA VAL A 131 6.00 17.65 -9.99
C VAL A 131 5.57 16.52 -10.91
N SER A 132 5.09 16.86 -12.11
CA SER A 132 4.68 15.89 -13.14
C SER A 132 5.27 16.15 -14.52
N ASP A 133 5.75 17.36 -14.78
CA ASP A 133 6.19 17.80 -16.11
C ASP A 133 7.71 18.02 -16.22
N GLN A 134 8.47 17.68 -15.16
CA GLN A 134 9.93 17.82 -15.13
C GLN A 134 10.62 16.56 -14.59
N PRO A 135 11.84 16.25 -15.07
CA PRO A 135 12.71 15.26 -14.42
C PRO A 135 12.99 15.62 -12.97
N VAL A 136 12.91 14.63 -12.08
CA VAL A 136 13.21 14.78 -10.65
C VAL A 136 14.55 14.11 -10.34
N PRO A 137 15.62 14.86 -10.01
CA PRO A 137 16.90 14.30 -9.62
C PRO A 137 16.79 13.43 -8.36
N VAL A 138 17.47 12.29 -8.39
CA VAL A 138 17.55 11.39 -7.23
C VAL A 138 18.81 11.69 -6.42
N GLU A 139 18.64 11.91 -5.12
CA GLU A 139 19.73 12.14 -4.17
C GLU A 139 19.55 11.26 -2.92
N PHE A 140 20.67 10.85 -2.32
CA PHE A 140 20.64 10.15 -1.04
C PHE A 140 20.17 11.07 0.09
N GLY A 141 19.45 10.50 1.05
CA GLY A 141 18.90 11.24 2.19
C GLY A 141 17.59 11.96 1.89
N ASN A 142 17.10 11.90 0.65
CA ASN A 142 15.77 12.37 0.29
C ASN A 142 14.78 11.20 0.24
N VAL A 143 13.53 11.51 0.57
CA VAL A 143 12.38 10.62 0.35
C VAL A 143 11.53 11.20 -0.75
N TYR A 144 11.05 10.35 -1.63
CA TYR A 144 10.17 10.73 -2.71
C TYR A 144 8.81 10.10 -2.49
N VAL A 145 7.76 10.92 -2.59
CA VAL A 145 6.38 10.46 -2.54
C VAL A 145 5.82 10.41 -3.95
N ILE A 146 5.36 9.23 -4.35
CA ILE A 146 4.76 8.99 -5.65
C ILE A 146 3.24 8.99 -5.48
N LYS A 147 2.56 9.83 -6.26
CA LYS A 147 1.12 9.78 -6.44
C LYS A 147 0.84 9.11 -7.77
N THR A 148 0.21 7.94 -7.73
CA THR A 148 0.06 7.12 -8.94
C THR A 148 -0.89 7.75 -9.95
N ASN A 149 -0.81 7.25 -11.19
CA ASN A 149 -1.85 7.47 -12.18
C ASN A 149 -3.21 6.97 -11.66
N ARG A 150 -4.29 7.44 -12.29
CA ARG A 150 -5.65 6.98 -11.99
C ARG A 150 -5.84 5.53 -12.40
N SER A 151 -6.19 4.69 -11.44
CA SER A 151 -6.61 3.31 -11.67
C SER A 151 -8.12 3.14 -11.40
N PRO A 152 -8.85 2.30 -12.16
CA PRO A 152 -10.22 1.92 -11.83
C PRO A 152 -10.28 1.18 -10.49
N GLY A 153 -10.97 1.77 -9.52
CA GLY A 153 -11.31 1.15 -8.25
C GLY A 153 -12.63 0.39 -8.28
N SER A 154 -12.98 -0.22 -7.14
CA SER A 154 -14.28 -0.86 -6.96
C SER A 154 -15.43 0.12 -7.19
N PHE A 155 -16.54 -0.37 -7.75
CA PHE A 155 -17.76 0.40 -8.01
C PHE A 155 -17.56 1.62 -8.93
N GLY A 156 -16.60 1.57 -9.85
CA GLY A 156 -16.35 2.64 -10.82
C GLY A 156 -15.72 3.90 -10.23
N ARG A 157 -15.19 3.81 -9.00
CA ARG A 157 -14.38 4.88 -8.41
C ARG A 157 -13.07 5.01 -9.18
N SER A 158 -12.54 6.22 -9.28
CA SER A 158 -11.16 6.43 -9.70
C SER A 158 -10.28 6.51 -8.45
N CYS A 159 -9.27 5.65 -8.39
CA CYS A 159 -8.36 5.56 -7.28
C CYS A 159 -6.99 6.11 -7.67
N ARG A 160 -6.37 6.77 -6.72
CA ARG A 160 -4.95 7.06 -6.69
C ARG A 160 -4.37 6.46 -5.43
N TYR A 161 -3.17 5.94 -5.57
CA TYR A 161 -2.42 5.38 -4.47
C TYR A 161 -1.20 6.25 -4.24
N HIS A 162 -0.66 6.15 -3.04
CA HIS A 162 0.54 6.89 -2.66
C HIS A 162 1.60 5.89 -2.22
N ALA A 163 2.82 6.11 -2.68
CA ALA A 163 3.98 5.37 -2.23
C ALA A 163 5.05 6.34 -1.75
N LYS A 164 5.91 5.88 -0.85
CA LYS A 164 7.14 6.56 -0.48
C LYS A 164 8.33 5.69 -0.82
N LEU A 165 9.41 6.30 -1.28
CA LEU A 165 10.65 5.60 -1.59
C LEU A 165 11.87 6.42 -1.18
N GLU A 166 12.97 5.71 -0.94
CA GLU A 166 14.29 6.32 -0.79
C GLU A 166 15.34 5.50 -1.54
N ALA A 167 16.43 6.16 -1.93
CA ALA A 167 17.54 5.54 -2.63
C ALA A 167 18.30 4.57 -1.72
N VAL A 168 18.56 3.36 -2.24
CA VAL A 168 19.48 2.37 -1.66
C VAL A 168 20.83 2.46 -2.36
N ASP A 169 20.83 2.61 -3.69
CA ASP A 169 22.03 2.83 -4.50
C ASP A 169 21.72 3.71 -5.72
N ILE A 170 22.69 4.55 -6.10
CA ILE A 170 22.60 5.47 -7.23
C ILE A 170 23.91 5.37 -8.01
N ASP A 171 23.86 4.79 -9.21
CA ASP A 171 25.03 4.69 -10.10
C ASP A 171 24.70 5.35 -11.46
N PRO A 172 25.04 6.65 -11.62
CA PRO A 172 24.85 7.35 -12.88
C PRO A 172 25.77 6.87 -14.00
N VAL A 173 26.89 6.19 -13.68
CA VAL A 173 27.84 5.70 -14.68
C VAL A 173 27.37 4.36 -15.26
N GLY A 174 26.93 3.45 -14.39
CA GLY A 174 26.27 2.19 -14.78
C GLY A 174 24.82 2.36 -15.22
N GLY A 175 24.23 3.54 -14.97
CA GLY A 175 22.85 3.85 -15.31
C GLY A 175 21.87 2.98 -14.54
N THR A 176 22.08 2.81 -13.24
CA THR A 176 21.23 1.97 -12.38
C THR A 176 20.77 2.73 -11.15
N PHE A 177 19.54 2.44 -10.73
CA PHE A 177 18.94 3.00 -9.54
C PHE A 177 18.31 1.87 -8.73
N VAL A 178 18.76 1.72 -7.48
CA VAL A 178 18.15 0.81 -6.52
C VAL A 178 17.44 1.65 -5.46
N PHE A 179 16.17 1.37 -5.23
CA PHE A 179 15.41 2.03 -4.19
C PHE A 179 14.62 1.02 -3.37
N ARG A 180 14.23 1.44 -2.17
CA ARG A 180 13.22 0.74 -1.39
C ARG A 180 11.97 1.59 -1.26
N HIS A 181 10.80 0.97 -1.29
CA HIS A 181 9.53 1.69 -1.22
C HIS A 181 8.48 0.96 -0.40
N VAL A 182 7.47 1.73 0.01
CA VAL A 182 6.24 1.27 0.65
C VAL A 182 5.07 1.93 -0.06
N THR A 183 4.05 1.16 -0.42
CA THR A 183 2.84 1.65 -1.11
C THR A 183 1.62 1.47 -0.22
N ASN A 184 0.84 2.54 -0.04
CA ASN A 184 -0.47 2.43 0.59
C ASN A 184 -1.48 1.79 -0.39
N PRO A 185 -2.06 0.62 -0.08
CA PRO A 185 -3.02 -0.05 -0.96
C PRO A 185 -4.45 0.52 -0.84
N VAL A 186 -4.69 1.52 0.00
CA VAL A 186 -6.00 2.11 0.25
C VAL A 186 -6.28 3.23 -0.75
N CYS A 187 -7.37 3.06 -1.50
CA CYS A 187 -7.78 3.97 -2.56
C CYS A 187 -8.01 5.41 -2.06
N ASN A 188 -7.28 6.37 -2.65
CA ASN A 188 -7.34 7.80 -2.37
C ASN A 188 -6.95 8.19 -0.94
N ASP A 189 -6.34 7.27 -0.20
CA ASP A 189 -5.77 7.54 1.11
C ASP A 189 -4.33 8.06 0.96
N ARG A 190 -3.98 9.05 1.78
CA ARG A 190 -2.68 9.72 1.78
C ARG A 190 -1.78 9.21 2.89
N ASP A 191 -2.28 8.39 3.81
CA ASP A 191 -1.44 7.80 4.85
C ASP A 191 -0.34 6.94 4.21
N LEU A 192 0.88 7.06 4.72
CA LEU A 192 2.06 6.30 4.27
C LEU A 192 2.60 5.39 5.38
N VAL A 193 1.74 5.15 6.38
CA VAL A 193 1.94 4.20 7.47
C VAL A 193 0.64 3.42 7.69
N PRO A 194 0.70 2.14 8.09
CA PRO A 194 -0.48 1.35 8.39
C PRO A 194 -1.35 1.95 9.50
N PRO A 195 -2.67 1.67 9.49
CA PRO A 195 -3.54 1.99 10.63
C PRO A 195 -3.10 1.22 11.89
N ASN A 196 -3.27 1.85 13.05
CA ASN A 196 -2.98 1.24 14.37
C ASN A 196 -4.03 0.22 14.80
#